data_AF-A0A813UIC7-F1
#
_entry.id   AF-A0A813UIC7-F1
#
_cell.length_a   1.000
_cell.length_b   1.000
_cell.length_c   1.000
_cell.angle_alpha   90.00
_cell.angle_beta   90.00
_cell.angle_gamma   90.00
#
_symmetry.space_group_name_H-M   'P 1'
#
loop_
_entity.id
_entity.type
_entity.pdbx_description
1 polymer ?
#
loop_
_entity_poly.entity_id
_entity_poly.type
_entity_poly.pdbx_seq_one_letter_code
_entity_poly.pdbx_strand_id
1 'polypeptide(L)'
;MSPNISRILKNNDVLKKRLSDCLENLKSEQDSIKDLKKELENDYLSMDLLVRIKKLSNKYLDKKIYVNDLIKDVNLYLPKLEQFEKNEEHEQKMKILKAQLEEEEYQRMVRNVDVGFAKKNTNSVGLFTDFKTTSGQLTSIFNVIVVIGASFFFGYKATELTMEQPDPAK
;
A
#
# COMPACT_ATOMS: atom_id res chain seq x y z
N MET A 1 4.61 6.99 8.38
CA MET A 1 5.36 7.36 7.17
C MET A 1 6.81 6.95 7.41
N SER A 2 7.21 5.74 6.99
CA SER A 2 8.59 5.27 7.20
C SER A 2 9.46 5.85 6.09
N PRO A 3 10.55 6.57 6.41
CA PRO A 3 11.42 7.15 5.39
C PRO A 3 12.13 6.03 4.64
N ASN A 4 12.08 6.10 3.31
CA ASN A 4 12.82 5.27 2.34
C ASN A 4 13.99 4.47 2.92
N ILE A 5 13.72 3.26 3.40
CA ILE A 5 14.72 2.22 3.73
C ILE A 5 15.22 1.58 2.41
N SER A 6 15.29 2.36 1.32
CA SER A 6 15.65 1.87 0.00
C SER A 6 17.16 1.70 -0.10
N ARG A 7 17.62 0.56 0.41
CA ARG A 7 18.78 -0.19 -0.09
C ARG A 7 20.10 0.58 -0.02
N ILE A 8 20.61 0.65 1.19
CA ILE A 8 21.92 1.20 1.50
C ILE A 8 22.95 0.07 1.41
N LEU A 9 23.88 0.16 0.46
CA LEU A 9 25.06 -0.71 0.38
C LEU A 9 26.18 -0.13 1.25
N LYS A 10 26.82 -0.95 2.07
CA LYS A 10 28.04 -0.52 2.76
C LYS A 10 29.16 -0.39 1.74
N ASN A 11 29.76 0.79 1.66
CA ASN A 11 30.84 1.06 0.74
C ASN A 11 32.12 0.35 1.25
N ASN A 12 32.69 -0.52 0.43
CA ASN A 12 33.91 -1.27 0.72
C ASN A 12 35.02 -0.74 -0.19
N ASP A 13 36.28 -0.79 0.25
CA ASP A 13 37.43 -0.29 -0.53
C ASP A 13 37.53 -0.96 -1.91
N VAL A 14 37.13 -2.24 -1.99
CA VAL A 14 37.05 -3.00 -3.24
C VAL A 14 36.01 -2.41 -4.21
N LEU A 15 34.85 -1.96 -3.68
CA LEU A 15 33.83 -1.31 -4.49
C LEU A 15 34.26 0.06 -4.96
N LYS A 16 34.83 0.86 -4.04
CA LYS A 16 35.36 2.19 -4.36
C LYS A 16 36.34 2.09 -5.52
N LYS A 17 37.25 1.12 -5.49
CA LYS A 17 38.21 0.87 -6.55
C LYS A 17 37.57 0.45 -7.88
N ARG A 18 36.61 -0.49 -7.86
CA ARG A 18 35.92 -0.92 -9.10
C ARG A 18 35.11 0.21 -9.73
N LEU A 19 34.45 1.03 -8.90
CA LEU A 19 33.67 2.17 -9.36
C LEU A 19 34.57 3.31 -9.84
N SER A 20 35.71 3.58 -9.17
CA SER A 20 36.69 4.56 -9.64
C SER A 20 37.29 4.13 -10.97
N ASP A 21 37.70 2.87 -11.12
CA ASP A 21 38.23 2.32 -12.38
C ASP A 21 37.17 2.44 -13.50
N CYS A 22 35.89 2.19 -13.17
CA CYS A 22 34.81 2.32 -14.12
C CYS A 22 34.53 3.79 -14.52
N LEU A 23 34.70 4.74 -13.60
CA LEU A 23 34.52 6.17 -13.83
C LEU A 23 35.72 6.81 -14.55
N GLU A 24 36.95 6.35 -14.31
CA GLU A 24 38.15 6.84 -14.99
C GLU A 24 38.21 6.46 -16.46
N ASN A 25 37.63 5.32 -16.82
CA ASN A 25 37.47 4.90 -18.21
C ASN A 25 36.41 5.74 -18.98
N LEU A 26 35.63 6.56 -18.28
CA LEU A 26 34.61 7.44 -18.87
C LEU A 26 35.17 8.86 -19.06
N LYS A 27 35.68 9.17 -20.26
CA LYS A 27 36.40 10.43 -20.54
C LYS A 27 35.53 11.65 -20.90
N SER A 28 34.22 11.53 -21.12
CA SER A 28 33.46 12.59 -21.83
C SER A 28 32.45 13.43 -21.03
N GLU A 29 32.08 13.11 -19.80
CA GLU A 29 31.12 13.92 -19.00
C GLU A 29 31.70 14.25 -17.61
N GLN A 30 32.62 15.22 -17.54
CA GLN A 30 33.33 15.56 -16.29
C GLN A 30 32.41 16.02 -15.16
N ASP A 31 31.27 16.66 -15.45
CA ASP A 31 30.43 17.26 -14.40
C ASP A 31 29.55 16.23 -13.69
N SER A 32 28.87 15.35 -14.43
CA SER A 32 28.11 14.25 -13.82
C SER A 32 29.02 13.22 -13.11
N ILE A 33 30.26 13.06 -13.58
CA ILE A 33 31.25 12.18 -12.94
C ILE A 33 31.77 12.79 -11.63
N LYS A 34 31.93 14.12 -11.54
CA LYS A 34 32.36 14.79 -10.29
C LYS A 34 31.34 14.59 -9.17
N ASP A 35 30.06 14.72 -9.49
CA ASP A 35 28.99 14.56 -8.48
C ASP A 35 28.90 13.10 -8.01
N LEU A 36 29.03 12.13 -8.92
CA LEU A 36 29.11 10.71 -8.58
C LEU A 36 30.35 10.37 -7.75
N LYS A 37 31.51 11.02 -8.01
CA LYS A 37 32.73 10.82 -7.22
C LYS A 37 32.56 11.33 -5.78
N LYS A 38 31.92 12.48 -5.58
CA LYS A 38 31.61 13.00 -4.24
C LYS A 38 30.66 12.07 -3.49
N GLU A 39 29.66 11.52 -4.19
CA GLU A 39 28.70 10.61 -3.58
C GLU A 39 29.30 9.21 -3.28
N LEU A 40 30.37 8.85 -3.99
CA LEU A 40 31.16 7.63 -3.79
C LEU A 40 32.08 7.71 -2.56
N GLU A 41 32.40 8.90 -2.05
CA GLU A 41 33.20 9.05 -0.82
C GLU A 41 32.42 8.63 0.43
N ASN A 42 31.08 8.66 0.37
CA ASN A 42 30.22 8.26 1.47
C ASN A 42 30.40 6.79 1.85
N ASP A 43 30.28 6.48 3.14
CA ASP A 43 30.35 5.11 3.68
C ASP A 43 29.19 4.20 3.22
N TYR A 44 28.17 4.81 2.65
CA TYR A 44 26.90 4.19 2.29
C TYR A 44 26.49 4.62 0.88
N LEU A 45 26.24 3.65 0.01
CA LEU A 45 25.87 3.85 -1.39
C LEU A 45 24.41 3.51 -1.61
N SER A 46 23.69 4.40 -2.29
CA SER A 46 22.35 4.09 -2.79
C SER A 46 22.42 3.21 -4.04
N MET A 47 21.53 2.23 -4.14
CA MET A 47 21.38 1.41 -5.35
C MET A 47 21.10 2.25 -6.61
N ASP A 48 20.50 3.43 -6.47
CA ASP A 48 20.25 4.34 -7.60
C ASP A 48 21.56 4.79 -8.28
N LEU A 49 22.64 4.96 -7.50
CA LEU A 49 23.95 5.34 -8.02
C LEU A 49 24.55 4.25 -8.90
N LEU A 50 24.44 2.98 -8.47
CA LEU A 50 24.90 1.86 -9.27
C LEU A 50 24.14 1.73 -10.60
N VAL A 51 22.83 2.03 -10.59
CA VAL A 51 22.01 2.04 -11.80
C VAL A 51 22.45 3.17 -12.74
N ARG A 52 22.74 4.37 -12.21
CA ARG A 52 23.25 5.51 -12.99
C ARG A 52 24.62 5.20 -13.60
N ILE A 53 25.55 4.68 -12.81
CA ILE A 53 26.90 4.30 -13.27
C ILE A 53 26.81 3.24 -14.37
N LYS A 54 25.96 2.21 -14.19
CA LYS A 54 25.72 1.21 -15.25
C LYS A 54 25.19 1.84 -16.53
N LYS A 55 24.23 2.75 -16.43
CA LYS A 55 23.61 3.39 -17.60
C LYS A 55 24.63 4.22 -18.38
N LEU A 56 25.50 4.95 -17.68
CA LEU A 56 26.59 5.71 -18.29
C LEU A 56 27.63 4.78 -18.89
N SER A 57 28.07 3.76 -18.15
CA SER A 57 29.06 2.79 -18.64
C SER A 57 28.58 2.08 -19.90
N ASN A 58 27.37 1.53 -19.93
CA ASN A 58 26.84 0.85 -21.14
C ASN A 58 26.61 1.79 -22.33
N LYS A 59 26.55 3.11 -22.11
CA LYS A 59 26.38 4.09 -23.19
C LYS A 59 27.72 4.43 -23.86
N TYR A 60 28.82 4.42 -23.10
CA TYR A 60 30.12 4.91 -23.56
C TYR A 60 31.21 3.82 -23.63
N LEU A 61 31.02 2.68 -22.97
CA LEU A 61 31.86 1.49 -23.10
C LEU A 61 31.13 0.44 -23.95
N ASP A 62 31.85 -0.14 -24.92
CA ASP A 62 31.35 -1.30 -25.68
C ASP A 62 31.16 -2.56 -24.82
N LYS A 63 31.73 -2.57 -23.62
CA LYS A 63 31.61 -3.69 -22.68
C LYS A 63 30.41 -3.49 -21.77
N LYS A 64 29.43 -4.40 -21.87
CA LYS A 64 28.26 -4.43 -20.98
C LYS A 64 28.69 -4.72 -19.54
N ILE A 65 28.38 -3.81 -18.63
CA ILE A 65 28.59 -4.01 -17.19
C ILE A 65 27.28 -4.43 -16.53
N TYR A 66 27.33 -5.52 -15.77
CA TYR A 66 26.22 -6.00 -14.97
C TYR A 66 26.34 -5.51 -13.52
N VAL A 67 25.19 -5.14 -12.92
CA VAL A 67 25.14 -4.71 -11.52
C VAL A 67 25.59 -5.84 -10.59
N ASN A 68 25.29 -7.10 -10.95
CA ASN A 68 25.71 -8.24 -10.16
C ASN A 68 27.24 -8.36 -10.05
N ASP A 69 27.97 -8.07 -11.12
CA ASP A 69 29.44 -8.09 -11.11
C ASP A 69 30.02 -6.97 -10.24
N LEU A 70 29.31 -5.83 -10.15
CA LEU A 70 29.67 -4.74 -9.25
C LEU A 70 29.40 -5.08 -7.79
N ILE A 71 28.33 -5.82 -7.49
CA ILE A 71 27.88 -6.10 -6.10
C ILE A 71 28.37 -7.46 -5.55
N LYS A 72 29.02 -8.30 -6.38
CA LYS A 72 29.37 -9.70 -6.05
C LYS A 72 30.11 -9.91 -4.72
N ASP A 73 30.90 -8.93 -4.27
CA ASP A 73 31.75 -9.03 -3.06
C ASP A 73 31.32 -8.04 -1.96
N VAL A 74 30.05 -7.61 -1.97
CA VAL A 74 29.56 -6.53 -1.11
C VAL A 74 28.69 -7.05 0.01
N ASN A 75 29.01 -6.61 1.23
CA ASN A 75 28.16 -6.85 2.39
C ASN A 75 26.97 -5.87 2.36
N LEU A 76 25.77 -6.42 2.10
CA LEU A 76 24.51 -5.68 2.23
C LEU A 76 24.27 -5.38 3.71
N TYR A 77 24.20 -4.09 4.05
CA TYR A 77 23.77 -3.70 5.39
C TYR A 77 22.24 -3.79 5.45
N LEU A 78 21.74 -4.88 6.03
CA LEU A 78 20.35 -4.95 6.41
C LEU A 78 20.21 -4.22 7.76
N PRO A 79 19.49 -3.08 7.82
CA PRO A 79 19.26 -2.43 9.10
C PRO A 79 18.59 -3.43 10.03
N LYS A 80 19.16 -3.59 11.24
CA LYS A 80 18.55 -4.43 12.27
C LYS A 80 17.19 -3.83 12.58
N LEU A 81 16.12 -4.60 12.36
CA LEU A 81 14.82 -4.20 12.84
C LEU A 81 14.92 -4.07 14.36
N GLU A 82 14.62 -2.88 14.88
CA GLU A 82 14.44 -2.70 16.32
C GLU A 82 13.31 -3.64 16.75
N GLN A 83 13.63 -4.53 17.68
CA GLN A 83 12.61 -5.37 18.29
C GLN A 83 11.77 -4.45 19.16
N PHE A 84 10.59 -4.08 18.67
CA PHE A 84 9.63 -3.35 19.48
C PHE A 84 9.35 -4.13 20.76
N GLU A 85 9.43 -3.46 21.90
CA GLU A 85 9.03 -4.03 23.19
C GLU A 85 7.58 -4.48 23.09
N LYS A 86 7.33 -5.77 23.36
CA LYS A 86 6.02 -6.36 23.16
C LYS A 86 5.06 -5.80 24.21
N ASN A 87 4.14 -4.95 23.76
CA ASN A 87 3.02 -4.50 24.58
C ASN A 87 2.20 -5.71 25.06
N GLU A 88 2.02 -5.86 26.36
CA GLU A 88 1.28 -6.96 26.99
C GLU A 88 -0.15 -7.10 26.44
N GLU A 89 -0.77 -5.98 26.08
CA GLU A 89 -2.10 -5.96 25.46
C GLU A 89 -2.14 -6.67 24.10
N HIS A 90 -1.05 -6.62 23.33
CA HIS A 90 -0.99 -7.24 22.01
C HIS A 90 -0.85 -8.75 22.11
N GLU A 91 -0.12 -9.26 23.11
CA GLU A 91 -0.04 -10.69 23.35
C GLU A 91 -1.37 -11.27 23.83
N GLN A 92 -2.09 -10.52 24.67
CA GLN A 92 -3.44 -10.91 25.10
C GLN A 92 -4.40 -10.96 23.90
N LYS A 93 -4.38 -9.94 23.03
CA LYS A 93 -5.17 -9.93 21.79
C LYS A 93 -4.80 -11.08 20.86
N MET A 94 -3.51 -11.41 20.72
CA MET A 94 -3.07 -12.57 19.94
C MET A 94 -3.58 -13.89 20.51
N LYS A 95 -3.53 -14.08 21.83
CA LYS A 95 -4.05 -15.28 22.49
C LYS A 95 -5.55 -15.44 22.23
N ILE A 96 -6.30 -14.34 22.33
CA ILE A 96 -7.75 -14.32 22.04
C ILE A 96 -8.01 -14.68 20.57
N LEU A 97 -7.31 -14.04 19.63
CA LEU A 97 -7.48 -14.30 18.19
C LEU A 97 -7.10 -15.74 17.82
N LYS A 98 -6.04 -16.28 18.42
CA LYS A 98 -5.63 -17.66 18.19
C LYS A 98 -6.69 -18.66 18.68
N ALA A 99 -7.23 -18.43 19.88
CA ALA A 99 -8.32 -19.25 20.40
C ALA A 99 -9.58 -19.19 19.51
N GLN A 100 -9.91 -18.01 18.96
CA GLN A 100 -11.03 -17.86 18.02
C GLN A 100 -10.81 -18.63 16.72
N LEU A 101 -9.59 -18.59 16.17
CA LEU A 101 -9.26 -19.31 14.94
C LEU A 101 -9.29 -20.83 15.14
N GLU A 102 -8.79 -21.31 16.28
CA GLU A 102 -8.82 -22.73 16.64
C GLU A 102 -10.26 -23.24 16.81
N GLU A 103 -11.13 -22.46 17.44
CA GLU A 103 -12.55 -22.78 17.55
C GLU A 103 -13.22 -22.79 16.16
N GLU A 104 -12.94 -21.80 15.31
CA GLU A 104 -13.49 -21.77 13.95
C GLU A 104 -13.04 -22.98 13.11
N GLU A 105 -11.76 -23.35 13.21
CA GLU A 105 -11.19 -24.52 12.53
C GLU A 105 -11.81 -25.82 13.05
N TYR A 106 -12.00 -25.94 14.36
CA TYR A 106 -12.73 -27.06 14.97
C TYR A 106 -14.16 -27.15 14.46
N GLN A 107 -14.90 -26.04 14.44
CA GLN A 107 -16.26 -26.00 13.93
C GLN A 107 -16.33 -26.38 12.43
N ARG A 108 -15.34 -25.96 11.62
CA ARG A 108 -15.24 -26.37 10.22
C ARG A 108 -15.02 -27.88 10.08
N MET A 109 -14.20 -28.50 10.93
CA MET A 109 -13.96 -29.95 10.92
C MET A 109 -15.21 -30.75 11.31
N VAL A 110 -15.98 -30.27 12.30
CA VAL A 110 -17.15 -30.99 12.83
C VAL A 110 -18.44 -30.70 12.05
N ARG A 111 -18.46 -29.65 11.22
CA ARG A 111 -19.62 -29.21 10.42
C ARG A 111 -20.28 -30.31 9.58
N ASN A 112 -19.52 -31.29 9.09
CA ASN A 112 -20.04 -32.36 8.24
C ASN A 112 -20.61 -33.55 9.01
N VAL A 113 -20.29 -33.64 10.31
CA VAL A 113 -20.76 -34.72 11.19
C VAL A 113 -22.16 -34.40 11.73
N ASP A 114 -22.49 -33.11 11.89
CA ASP A 114 -23.79 -32.66 12.37
C ASP A 114 -24.69 -32.17 11.21
N VAL A 115 -25.29 -33.14 10.50
CA VAL A 115 -26.32 -32.90 9.46
C VAL A 115 -27.54 -32.14 9.99
N GLY A 116 -27.77 -32.12 11.30
CA GLY A 116 -28.87 -31.38 11.96
C GLY A 116 -28.59 -29.88 12.11
N PHE A 117 -27.34 -29.51 12.37
CA PHE A 117 -26.94 -28.11 12.58
C PHE A 117 -26.89 -27.29 11.29
N ALA A 118 -26.46 -27.91 10.17
CA ALA A 118 -26.37 -27.27 8.87
C ALA A 118 -27.74 -26.75 8.36
N LYS A 119 -28.84 -27.45 8.64
CA LYS A 119 -30.20 -27.05 8.19
C LYS A 119 -30.76 -25.85 8.97
N LYS A 120 -30.25 -25.57 10.18
CA LYS A 120 -30.74 -24.49 11.05
C LYS A 120 -29.99 -23.17 10.82
N ASN A 121 -28.68 -23.22 10.53
CA ASN A 121 -27.84 -22.02 10.39
C ASN A 121 -27.87 -21.39 8.99
N THR A 122 -28.33 -22.09 7.96
CA THR A 122 -28.42 -21.55 6.58
C THR A 122 -29.50 -20.49 6.42
N ASN A 123 -30.56 -20.53 7.24
CA ASN A 123 -31.69 -19.60 7.09
C ASN A 123 -31.47 -18.25 7.77
N SER A 124 -30.62 -18.14 8.78
CA SER A 124 -30.42 -16.90 9.55
C SER A 124 -29.15 -16.15 9.20
N VAL A 125 -28.05 -16.84 8.87
CA VAL A 125 -26.74 -16.20 8.63
C VAL A 125 -26.66 -15.54 7.26
N GLY A 126 -27.27 -16.13 6.22
CA GLY A 126 -27.25 -15.58 4.86
C GLY A 126 -27.83 -14.16 4.76
N LEU A 127 -28.89 -13.89 5.53
CA LEU A 127 -29.59 -12.62 5.50
C LEU A 127 -28.71 -11.45 6.01
N PHE A 128 -27.88 -11.68 7.05
CA PHE A 128 -27.02 -10.63 7.62
C PHE A 128 -25.68 -10.45 6.87
N THR A 129 -25.15 -11.51 6.26
CA THR A 129 -23.93 -11.42 5.44
C THR A 129 -24.15 -10.63 4.17
N ASP A 130 -25.35 -10.73 3.58
CA ASP A 130 -25.69 -10.01 2.35
C ASP A 130 -25.73 -8.49 2.58
N PHE A 131 -26.30 -8.03 3.69
CA PHE A 131 -26.36 -6.59 4.03
C PHE A 131 -24.99 -5.94 4.26
N LYS A 132 -23.97 -6.69 4.71
CA LYS A 132 -22.62 -6.16 4.88
C LYS A 132 -21.92 -5.85 3.56
N THR A 133 -22.33 -6.50 2.48
CA THR A 133 -21.73 -6.33 1.14
C THR A 133 -22.41 -5.26 0.28
N THR A 134 -23.57 -4.74 0.68
CA THR A 134 -24.41 -3.83 -0.13
C THR A 134 -24.42 -2.38 0.34
N SER A 135 -23.41 -1.95 1.09
CA SER A 135 -23.33 -0.59 1.66
C SER A 135 -23.39 0.53 0.60
N GLY A 136 -22.89 0.30 -0.62
CA GLY A 136 -22.99 1.26 -1.72
C GLY A 136 -24.38 1.35 -2.37
N GLN A 137 -25.17 0.27 -2.36
CA GLN A 137 -26.51 0.25 -2.96
C GLN A 137 -27.55 0.92 -2.05
N LEU A 138 -27.38 0.81 -0.72
CA LEU A 138 -28.23 1.47 0.26
C LEU A 138 -28.20 3.00 0.13
N THR A 139 -27.04 3.59 -0.18
CA THR A 139 -26.91 5.04 -0.41
C THR A 139 -27.71 5.50 -1.63
N SER A 140 -27.77 4.69 -2.69
CA SER A 140 -28.54 5.01 -3.89
C SER A 140 -30.05 5.01 -3.59
N ILE A 141 -30.54 4.02 -2.85
CA ILE A 141 -31.95 3.93 -2.43
C ILE A 141 -32.31 5.12 -1.52
N PHE A 142 -31.43 5.47 -0.59
CA PHE A 142 -31.63 6.63 0.29
C PHE A 142 -31.75 7.93 -0.50
N ASN A 143 -30.85 8.17 -1.47
CA ASN A 143 -30.90 9.36 -2.30
C ASN A 143 -32.20 9.44 -3.12
N VAL A 144 -32.70 8.31 -3.64
CA VAL A 144 -33.98 8.28 -4.36
C VAL A 144 -35.15 8.68 -3.45
N ILE A 145 -35.20 8.16 -2.22
CA ILE A 145 -36.23 8.52 -1.23
C ILE A 145 -36.15 10.02 -0.91
N VAL A 146 -34.95 10.56 -0.72
CA VAL A 146 -34.73 11.99 -0.45
C VAL A 146 -35.19 12.85 -1.61
N VAL A 147 -34.89 12.47 -2.87
CA VAL A 147 -35.31 13.22 -4.05
C VAL A 147 -36.84 13.20 -4.22
N ILE A 148 -37.47 12.04 -4.01
CA ILE A 148 -38.93 11.94 -4.05
C ILE A 148 -39.56 12.80 -2.95
N GLY A 149 -39.05 12.71 -1.72
CA GLY A 149 -39.52 13.52 -0.60
C GLY A 149 -39.36 15.03 -0.84
N ALA A 150 -38.20 15.45 -1.35
CA ALA A 150 -37.95 16.84 -1.72
C ALA A 150 -38.89 17.29 -2.85
N SER A 151 -39.10 16.48 -3.88
CA SER A 151 -40.00 16.80 -4.99
C SER A 151 -41.44 17.00 -4.52
N PHE A 152 -41.94 16.16 -3.62
CA PHE A 152 -43.26 16.34 -3.01
C PHE A 152 -43.34 17.60 -2.15
N PHE A 153 -42.32 17.87 -1.33
CA PHE A 153 -42.27 19.05 -0.48
C PHE A 153 -42.23 20.35 -1.30
N PHE A 154 -41.37 20.41 -2.32
CA PHE A 154 -41.29 21.54 -3.25
C PHE A 154 -42.58 21.68 -4.08
N GLY A 155 -43.17 20.58 -4.54
CA GLY A 155 -44.45 20.61 -5.25
C GLY A 155 -45.55 21.22 -4.40
N TYR A 156 -45.69 20.75 -3.16
CA TYR A 156 -46.67 21.29 -2.20
C TYR A 156 -46.44 22.78 -1.90
N LYS A 157 -45.20 23.17 -1.56
CA LYS A 157 -44.86 24.57 -1.27
C LYS A 157 -45.03 25.48 -2.50
N ALA A 158 -44.76 24.97 -3.70
CA ALA A 158 -44.96 25.72 -4.94
C ALA A 158 -46.44 25.97 -5.21
N THR A 159 -47.30 24.96 -5.01
CA THR A 159 -48.76 25.10 -5.16
C THR A 159 -49.34 26.10 -4.15
N GLU A 160 -48.89 26.05 -2.89
CA GLU A 160 -49.31 27.00 -1.85
C GLU A 160 -48.94 28.44 -2.22
N LEU A 161 -47.74 28.68 -2.75
CA LEU A 161 -47.30 30.01 -3.20
C LEU A 161 -48.02 30.51 -4.46
N THR A 162 -48.50 29.62 -5.33
CA THR A 162 -49.27 30.04 -6.52
C THR A 162 -50.73 30.36 -6.19
N MET A 163 -51.26 29.83 -5.09
CA MET A 163 -52.61 30.17 -4.60
C MET A 163 -52.62 31.44 -3.75
N GLU A 164 -51.47 31.87 -3.22
CA GLU A 164 -51.30 33.08 -2.40
C GLU A 164 -50.83 34.32 -3.22
N GLN A 165 -51.26 34.44 -4.48
CA GLN A 165 -51.17 35.71 -5.21
C GLN A 165 -52.58 36.33 -5.26
N PRO A 166 -52.83 37.45 -4.55
CA PRO A 166 -54.09 38.15 -4.68
C PRO A 166 -54.11 38.86 -6.04
N ASP A 167 -55.26 38.77 -6.73
CA ASP A 167 -55.52 39.46 -7.99
C ASP A 167 -55.11 40.94 -7.92
N PRO A 168 -54.23 41.44 -8.81
CA PRO A 168 -54.01 42.87 -8.95
C PRO A 168 -55.14 43.49 -9.79
N ALA A 169 -56.38 43.44 -9.30
CA ALA A 169 -57.49 44.33 -9.66
C ALA A 169 -58.79 43.94 -8.92
N LYS A 170 -59.05 44.54 -7.75
CA LYS A 170 -60.16 45.48 -7.49
C LYS A 170 -60.22 45.88 -6.02
#